data_AF-A0A2V8QV18-F1
#
_entry.id   AF-A0A2V8QV18-F1
#
_cell.length_a   1.000
_cell.length_b   1.000
_cell.length_c   1.000
_cell.angle_alpha   90.00
_cell.angle_beta   90.00
_cell.angle_gamma   90.00
#
_symmetry.space_group_name_H-M   'P 1'
#
loop_
_entity.id
_entity.type
_entity.pdbx_description
1 polymer ?
#
loop_
_entity_poly.entity_id
_entity_poly.type
_entity_poly.pdbx_seq_one_letter_code
_entity_poly.pdbx_strand_id
1 'polypeptide(L)'
;YLVSKIYGFKRTIDDVQSHSAMPIHWVVAEGRSKVWHQMGDAIPNAWKFQMFPGLFALLFPFAEFLFATPAPYALGYAEKVRARLTRSLDLLAVLLFPLTLISLGFTNSYSPVSVYFHYLPPERVLMMLVLVVIVRMCIAFPRFFRQNESANLIKMLRTRDDAFWISLVLIVIGFSYSLGWNFILYRVLYDFMPGFKSIRAPMRGSMFAYLGLSILSGLGVKRLAELVVSNRPRIPEGIVYAICCLLLLLELNGAPLYFIRGAVNPDSVTLRLKETSMNGGITYFPANREVNQRYMLRAADHAKPLILGTSRFSPPYVDQIEQMTAAGKIPFELMDLLEQIPASYLVVANGLIEDQRKADYEFFLGRAVAAGRLRFINRFDEGNDLYAVTKIEPSARSEAPLPPGLSIRDWANKLHANPMAIMEQPIVWGQRLYRLHVASYGAMPRYKDFLPDLEKLGRGVVVGSEEQEARFAENFNQFLHEWMKREGFMKSAGNDSEQFVDQLLKNSGVRIEPDARLQLITELSSGGKSRADLLTMIVDDPQFINKEEFPSLVVLHYFAYLRRNPEDPPDGDLRGFNFWVEDLERNHDPSKIAVAFQKSGEYLHLQEKHDAERQQ
;
A
#
# COMPACT_ATOMS: atom_id res chain seq x y z
N TYR A 1 -13.79 -7.50 26.12
CA TYR A 1 -13.76 -6.66 27.34
C TYR A 1 -12.33 -6.38 27.80
N LEU A 2 -11.51 -7.40 28.10
CA LEU A 2 -10.13 -7.24 28.59
C LEU A 2 -9.25 -6.35 27.68
N VAL A 3 -9.19 -6.67 26.39
CA VAL A 3 -8.41 -5.92 25.37
C VAL A 3 -8.91 -4.47 25.21
N SER A 4 -10.22 -4.25 25.29
CA SER A 4 -10.82 -2.90 25.24
C SER A 4 -10.46 -2.06 26.46
N LYS A 5 -10.39 -2.68 27.65
CA LYS A 5 -10.05 -2.02 28.91
C LYS A 5 -8.56 -1.71 29.03
N ILE A 6 -7.70 -2.64 28.61
CA ILE A 6 -6.24 -2.51 28.71
C ILE A 6 -5.70 -1.53 27.67
N TYR A 7 -6.25 -1.56 26.45
CA TYR A 7 -5.66 -0.83 25.32
C TYR A 7 -6.60 0.23 24.72
N GLY A 8 -7.75 0.51 25.35
CA GLY A 8 -8.71 1.51 24.88
C GLY A 8 -9.46 1.14 23.59
N PHE A 9 -9.24 -0.06 23.05
CA PHE A 9 -9.80 -0.45 21.75
C PHE A 9 -11.32 -0.58 21.80
N LYS A 10 -12.01 0.23 20.98
CA LYS A 10 -13.47 0.17 20.76
C LYS A 10 -13.72 0.04 19.26
N ARG A 11 -14.66 -0.82 18.87
CA ARG A 11 -15.18 -0.82 17.49
C ARG A 11 -16.24 0.27 17.36
N THR A 12 -16.19 1.00 16.26
CA THR A 12 -17.16 2.05 15.97
C THR A 12 -18.43 1.45 15.36
N ILE A 13 -19.51 2.22 15.38
CA ILE A 13 -20.74 1.85 14.68
C ILE A 13 -20.50 1.80 13.17
N ASP A 14 -19.65 2.68 12.64
CA ASP A 14 -19.32 2.76 11.22
C ASP A 14 -18.66 1.46 10.71
N ASP A 15 -17.82 0.82 11.54
CA ASP A 15 -17.26 -0.49 11.23
C ASP A 15 -18.34 -1.56 11.02
N VAL A 16 -19.38 -1.52 11.84
CA VAL A 16 -20.52 -2.45 11.77
C VAL A 16 -21.40 -2.13 10.56
N GLN A 17 -21.72 -0.85 10.36
CA GLN A 17 -22.51 -0.37 9.23
C GLN A 17 -21.87 -0.77 7.90
N SER A 18 -20.56 -0.59 7.76
CA SER A 18 -19.85 -0.93 6.53
C SER A 18 -19.92 -2.42 6.19
N HIS A 19 -20.17 -3.32 7.16
CA HIS A 19 -20.32 -4.77 6.94
C HIS A 19 -21.78 -5.25 7.16
N SER A 20 -22.74 -4.34 7.06
CA SER A 20 -24.17 -4.62 7.15
C SER A 20 -24.74 -4.75 5.74
N ALA A 21 -25.36 -5.90 5.43
CA ALA A 21 -25.92 -6.14 4.11
C ALA A 21 -27.25 -5.40 3.92
N MET A 22 -27.67 -5.24 2.66
CA MET A 22 -29.01 -4.86 2.26
C MET A 22 -29.75 -6.09 1.74
N PRO A 23 -31.09 -6.12 1.74
CA PRO A 23 -31.84 -7.24 1.19
C PRO A 23 -31.46 -7.58 -0.25
N ILE A 24 -31.11 -6.57 -1.06
CA ILE A 24 -30.68 -6.76 -2.45
C ILE A 24 -29.35 -7.53 -2.59
N HIS A 25 -28.51 -7.59 -1.55
CA HIS A 25 -27.28 -8.38 -1.62
C HIS A 25 -27.52 -9.89 -1.60
N TRP A 26 -28.72 -10.34 -1.21
CA TRP A 26 -29.11 -11.76 -1.27
C TRP A 26 -29.37 -12.27 -2.69
N VAL A 27 -29.31 -11.40 -3.70
CA VAL A 27 -29.31 -11.80 -5.12
C VAL A 27 -27.94 -11.62 -5.79
N VAL A 28 -26.90 -11.29 -5.01
CA VAL A 28 -25.52 -11.18 -5.53
C VAL A 28 -24.81 -12.51 -5.36
N ALA A 29 -24.39 -13.11 -6.46
CA ALA A 29 -23.70 -14.39 -6.46
C ALA A 29 -22.22 -14.26 -6.16
N GLU A 30 -21.65 -15.37 -5.68
CA GLU A 30 -20.22 -15.48 -5.51
C GLU A 30 -19.52 -15.61 -6.88
N GLY A 31 -18.52 -14.77 -7.13
CA GLY A 31 -17.81 -14.72 -8.42
C GLY A 31 -17.08 -16.01 -8.80
N ARG A 32 -16.94 -16.96 -7.88
CA ARG A 32 -16.38 -18.30 -8.15
C ARG A 32 -17.40 -19.25 -8.78
N SER A 33 -18.71 -19.01 -8.66
CA SER A 33 -19.75 -19.87 -9.22
C SER A 33 -19.74 -19.82 -10.75
N LYS A 34 -19.55 -20.95 -11.41
CA LYS A 34 -19.55 -20.99 -12.89
C LYS A 34 -20.89 -20.58 -13.51
N VAL A 35 -22.00 -20.88 -12.83
CA VAL A 35 -23.34 -20.61 -13.34
C VAL A 35 -23.75 -19.16 -13.10
N TRP A 36 -23.43 -18.61 -11.92
CA TRP A 36 -23.97 -17.33 -11.47
C TRP A 36 -22.95 -16.19 -11.34
N HIS A 37 -21.68 -16.36 -11.74
CA HIS A 37 -20.56 -15.42 -11.47
C HIS A 37 -20.79 -13.92 -11.76
N GLN A 38 -21.74 -13.53 -12.61
CA GLN A 38 -22.06 -12.12 -12.92
C GLN A 38 -23.38 -11.62 -12.30
N MET A 39 -24.09 -12.49 -11.59
CA MET A 39 -25.40 -12.18 -11.06
C MET A 39 -25.27 -11.17 -9.91
N GLY A 40 -25.76 -9.96 -10.14
CA GLY A 40 -25.79 -8.89 -9.14
C GLY A 40 -24.57 -7.98 -9.13
N ASP A 41 -23.66 -8.06 -10.10
CA ASP A 41 -22.45 -7.22 -10.17
C ASP A 41 -22.73 -5.71 -10.23
N ALA A 42 -23.88 -5.32 -10.80
CA ALA A 42 -24.32 -3.93 -10.86
C ALA A 42 -24.79 -3.37 -9.51
N ILE A 43 -24.93 -4.21 -8.49
CA ILE A 43 -25.41 -3.80 -7.16
C ILE A 43 -24.25 -3.15 -6.39
N PRO A 44 -24.47 -2.00 -5.72
CA PRO A 44 -23.43 -1.35 -4.93
C PRO A 44 -22.82 -2.30 -3.90
N ASN A 45 -21.49 -2.31 -3.80
CA ASN A 45 -20.74 -3.19 -2.90
C ASN A 45 -20.92 -4.71 -3.15
N ALA A 46 -21.31 -5.12 -4.37
CA ALA A 46 -21.45 -6.53 -4.74
C ALA A 46 -20.19 -7.37 -4.45
N TRP A 47 -19.00 -6.83 -4.69
CA TRP A 47 -17.72 -7.48 -4.38
C TRP A 47 -17.55 -7.87 -2.91
N LYS A 48 -18.29 -7.21 -2.01
CA LYS A 48 -18.23 -7.43 -0.56
C LYS A 48 -19.33 -8.37 -0.08
N PHE A 49 -20.55 -8.23 -0.59
CA PHE A 49 -21.74 -8.92 -0.11
C PHE A 49 -22.29 -9.91 -1.14
N GLN A 50 -21.57 -11.04 -1.32
CA GLN A 50 -21.98 -12.13 -2.21
C GLN A 50 -22.79 -13.16 -1.42
N MET A 51 -24.12 -12.99 -1.37
CA MET A 51 -25.00 -13.70 -0.42
C MET A 51 -26.08 -14.57 -1.07
N PHE A 52 -26.05 -14.73 -2.39
CA PHE A 52 -26.99 -15.59 -3.09
C PHE A 52 -26.74 -17.07 -2.78
N PRO A 53 -27.73 -17.80 -2.21
CA PRO A 53 -27.55 -19.19 -1.78
C PRO A 53 -27.61 -20.21 -2.93
N GLY A 54 -27.91 -19.77 -4.16
CA GLY A 54 -28.26 -20.63 -5.29
C GLY A 54 -29.77 -20.73 -5.49
N LEU A 55 -30.19 -20.95 -6.74
CA LEU A 55 -31.58 -21.09 -7.14
C LEU A 55 -32.19 -22.36 -6.56
N PHE A 56 -31.51 -23.52 -6.61
CA PHE A 56 -32.07 -24.77 -6.09
C PHE A 56 -32.21 -24.78 -4.57
N ALA A 57 -31.33 -24.08 -3.85
CA ALA A 57 -31.47 -23.86 -2.41
C ALA A 57 -32.71 -23.02 -2.04
N LEU A 58 -33.23 -22.23 -2.98
CA LEU A 58 -34.50 -21.52 -2.83
C LEU A 58 -35.68 -22.32 -3.36
N LEU A 59 -35.51 -23.08 -4.45
CA LEU A 59 -36.57 -23.85 -5.11
C LEU A 59 -36.99 -25.11 -4.34
N PHE A 60 -36.04 -25.91 -3.84
CA PHE A 60 -36.37 -27.15 -3.14
C PHE A 60 -37.25 -26.95 -1.90
N PRO A 61 -37.04 -25.91 -1.06
CA PRO A 61 -37.97 -25.56 0.00
C PRO A 61 -39.43 -25.43 -0.46
N PHE A 62 -39.71 -24.92 -1.67
CA PHE A 62 -41.09 -24.80 -2.15
C PHE A 62 -41.78 -26.15 -2.29
N ALA A 63 -41.04 -27.24 -2.56
CA ALA A 63 -41.64 -28.57 -2.59
C ALA A 63 -42.20 -28.98 -1.22
N GLU A 64 -41.52 -28.60 -0.13
CA GLU A 64 -42.05 -28.79 1.23
C GLU A 64 -43.35 -28.00 1.41
N PHE A 65 -43.39 -26.74 0.98
CA PHE A 65 -44.58 -25.90 1.12
C PHE A 65 -45.76 -26.36 0.25
N LEU A 66 -45.53 -26.77 -1.00
CA LEU A 66 -46.60 -27.00 -1.98
C LEU A 66 -47.23 -28.39 -1.91
N PHE A 67 -46.51 -29.41 -1.45
CA PHE A 67 -46.95 -30.81 -1.55
C PHE A 67 -47.30 -31.46 -0.20
N ALA A 68 -47.50 -30.67 0.85
CA ALA A 68 -47.95 -31.22 2.13
C ALA A 68 -49.42 -31.65 2.07
N THR A 69 -49.64 -32.94 2.29
CA THR A 69 -50.96 -33.55 2.39
C THR A 69 -51.67 -33.11 3.67
N PRO A 70 -52.73 -32.28 3.62
CA PRO A 70 -53.55 -32.03 4.79
C PRO A 70 -54.57 -33.17 4.95
N ALA A 71 -54.72 -33.69 6.17
CA ALA A 71 -55.72 -34.71 6.49
C ALA A 71 -57.15 -34.28 6.05
N PRO A 72 -57.94 -35.19 5.46
CA PRO A 72 -59.31 -34.88 5.02
C PRO A 72 -60.25 -34.70 6.21
N TYR A 73 -61.03 -33.62 6.21
CA TYR A 73 -62.16 -33.45 7.13
C TYR A 73 -63.28 -32.66 6.44
N ALA A 74 -64.52 -33.07 6.69
CA ALA A 74 -65.74 -32.54 6.06
C ALA A 74 -66.35 -31.40 6.90
N LEU A 75 -66.76 -30.29 6.27
CA LEU A 75 -67.59 -29.26 6.91
C LEU A 75 -68.53 -28.58 5.88
N GLY A 76 -69.82 -28.89 5.95
CA GLY A 76 -70.87 -28.54 4.98
C GLY A 76 -71.68 -27.25 5.23
N TYR A 77 -71.14 -26.23 5.90
CA TYR A 77 -71.85 -24.94 6.04
C TYR A 77 -70.96 -23.69 5.89
N ALA A 78 -69.64 -23.81 6.10
CA ALA A 78 -68.68 -22.72 5.95
C ALA A 78 -68.31 -22.38 4.49
N GLU A 79 -68.79 -23.15 3.51
CA GLU A 79 -68.33 -23.09 2.12
C GLU A 79 -68.82 -21.86 1.34
N LYS A 80 -70.08 -21.44 1.54
CA LYS A 80 -70.65 -20.28 0.83
C LYS A 80 -70.05 -18.96 1.29
N VAL A 81 -69.83 -18.79 2.60
CA VAL A 81 -69.19 -17.60 3.18
C VAL A 81 -67.72 -17.54 2.76
N ARG A 82 -67.01 -18.68 2.81
CA ARG A 82 -65.63 -18.80 2.33
C ARG A 82 -65.53 -18.48 0.84
N ALA A 83 -66.43 -18.99 0.00
CA ALA A 83 -66.45 -18.70 -1.43
C ALA A 83 -66.66 -17.21 -1.74
N ARG A 84 -67.61 -16.55 -1.05
CA ARG A 84 -67.85 -15.11 -1.21
C ARG A 84 -66.63 -14.29 -0.79
N LEU A 85 -66.06 -14.57 0.39
CA LEU A 85 -64.88 -13.89 0.90
C LEU A 85 -63.66 -14.06 -0.01
N THR A 86 -63.45 -15.29 -0.54
CA THR A 86 -62.35 -15.56 -1.46
C THR A 86 -62.48 -14.80 -2.79
N ARG A 87 -63.69 -14.69 -3.34
CA ARG A 87 -63.94 -13.90 -4.57
C ARG A 87 -63.71 -12.41 -4.33
N SER A 88 -64.13 -11.87 -3.19
CA SER A 88 -63.88 -10.48 -2.83
C SER A 88 -62.38 -10.18 -2.69
N LEU A 89 -61.62 -11.09 -2.08
CA LEU A 89 -60.16 -10.96 -1.97
C LEU A 89 -59.46 -11.11 -3.32
N ASP A 90 -59.91 -12.02 -4.19
CA ASP A 90 -59.37 -12.18 -5.55
C ASP A 90 -59.62 -10.91 -6.39
N LEU A 91 -60.83 -10.34 -6.31
CA LEU A 91 -61.19 -9.09 -6.99
C LEU A 91 -60.37 -7.91 -6.47
N LEU A 92 -60.16 -7.85 -5.15
CA LEU A 92 -59.36 -6.80 -4.52
C LEU A 92 -57.87 -6.92 -4.87
N ALA A 93 -57.33 -8.14 -4.98
CA ALA A 93 -55.96 -8.36 -5.48
C ALA A 93 -55.80 -7.93 -6.95
N VAL A 94 -56.78 -8.25 -7.81
CA VAL A 94 -56.81 -7.84 -9.23
C VAL A 94 -56.93 -6.33 -9.40
N LEU A 95 -57.57 -5.62 -8.46
CA LEU A 95 -57.62 -4.14 -8.46
C LEU A 95 -56.33 -3.52 -7.92
N LEU A 96 -55.74 -4.09 -6.86
CA LEU A 96 -54.52 -3.57 -6.23
C LEU A 96 -53.26 -3.75 -7.08
N PHE A 97 -53.19 -4.83 -7.87
CA PHE A 97 -52.05 -5.10 -8.76
C PHE A 97 -51.80 -3.99 -9.80
N PRO A 98 -52.75 -3.62 -10.68
CA PRO A 98 -52.57 -2.51 -11.62
C PRO A 98 -52.43 -1.18 -10.88
N LEU A 99 -53.07 -1.00 -9.73
CA LEU A 99 -52.91 0.21 -8.90
C LEU A 99 -51.46 0.36 -8.39
N THR A 100 -50.79 -0.74 -8.07
CA THR A 100 -49.37 -0.74 -7.68
C THR A 100 -48.47 -0.36 -8.86
N LEU A 101 -48.74 -0.90 -10.05
CA LEU A 101 -47.99 -0.57 -11.27
C LEU A 101 -48.17 0.90 -11.67
N ILE A 102 -49.40 1.41 -11.60
CA ILE A 102 -49.72 2.82 -11.90
C ILE A 102 -49.08 3.73 -10.84
N SER A 103 -49.20 3.39 -9.56
CA SER A 103 -48.56 4.16 -8.47
C SER A 103 -47.04 4.24 -8.69
N LEU A 104 -46.38 3.11 -9.01
CA LEU A 104 -44.95 3.05 -9.32
C LEU A 104 -44.55 3.99 -10.47
N GLY A 105 -45.34 4.03 -11.55
CA GLY A 105 -45.07 4.87 -12.72
C GLY A 105 -45.25 6.38 -12.48
N PHE A 106 -46.07 6.77 -11.51
CA PHE A 106 -46.33 8.19 -11.19
C PHE A 106 -45.55 8.72 -9.99
N THR A 107 -44.85 7.87 -9.23
CA THR A 107 -44.13 8.26 -7.99
C THR A 107 -43.09 9.37 -8.15
N ASN A 108 -42.51 9.54 -9.35
CA ASN A 108 -41.49 10.57 -9.65
C ASN A 108 -41.91 11.52 -10.80
N SER A 109 -43.21 11.58 -11.11
CA SER A 109 -43.73 12.34 -12.25
C SER A 109 -44.40 13.65 -11.82
N TYR A 110 -44.06 14.77 -12.47
CA TYR A 110 -44.64 16.11 -12.22
C TYR A 110 -46.00 16.32 -12.91
N SER A 111 -46.92 15.36 -12.78
CA SER A 111 -48.28 15.42 -13.36
C SER A 111 -49.31 15.81 -12.29
N PRO A 112 -50.39 16.55 -12.59
CA PRO A 112 -51.46 16.83 -11.61
C PRO A 112 -52.10 15.57 -11.01
N VAL A 113 -51.97 14.42 -11.68
CA VAL A 113 -52.44 13.11 -11.18
C VAL A 113 -51.53 12.54 -10.08
N SER A 114 -50.26 12.96 -10.00
CA SER A 114 -49.30 12.44 -8.99
C SER A 114 -49.63 12.88 -7.56
N VAL A 115 -50.44 13.93 -7.38
CA VAL A 115 -50.94 14.38 -6.07
C VAL A 115 -51.71 13.27 -5.33
N TYR A 116 -52.50 12.46 -6.06
CA TYR A 116 -53.24 11.33 -5.47
C TYR A 116 -52.30 10.17 -5.06
N PHE A 117 -51.20 9.97 -5.78
CA PHE A 117 -50.21 8.93 -5.50
C PHE A 117 -49.21 9.33 -4.41
N HIS A 118 -49.17 10.60 -4.01
CA HIS A 118 -48.45 11.05 -2.82
C HIS A 118 -49.07 10.48 -1.52
N TYR A 119 -50.39 10.29 -1.48
CA TYR A 119 -51.11 9.68 -0.35
C TYR A 119 -51.17 8.14 -0.42
N LEU A 120 -50.96 7.57 -1.62
CA LEU A 120 -50.93 6.13 -1.92
C LEU A 120 -49.58 5.72 -2.56
N PRO A 121 -48.47 5.80 -1.82
CA PRO A 121 -47.16 5.39 -2.31
C PRO A 121 -47.15 3.90 -2.70
N PRO A 122 -46.34 3.50 -3.70
CA PRO A 122 -46.35 2.15 -4.25
C PRO A 122 -46.04 1.09 -3.19
N GLU A 123 -45.21 1.42 -2.21
CA GLU A 123 -44.88 0.57 -1.06
C GLU A 123 -46.13 0.19 -0.25
N ARG A 124 -47.05 1.13 -0.02
CA ARG A 124 -48.28 0.89 0.74
C ARG A 124 -49.28 0.07 -0.06
N VAL A 125 -49.45 0.36 -1.34
CA VAL A 125 -50.35 -0.39 -2.23
C VAL A 125 -49.85 -1.83 -2.41
N LEU A 126 -48.54 -2.01 -2.57
CA LEU A 126 -47.89 -3.32 -2.62
C LEU A 126 -48.05 -4.08 -1.30
N MET A 127 -47.88 -3.41 -0.15
CA MET A 127 -48.09 -4.03 1.16
C MET A 127 -49.54 -4.49 1.35
N MET A 128 -50.52 -3.68 0.92
CA MET A 128 -51.93 -4.07 0.93
C MET A 128 -52.20 -5.26 0.01
N LEU A 129 -51.60 -5.30 -1.18
CA LEU A 129 -51.72 -6.42 -2.11
C LEU A 129 -51.14 -7.70 -1.48
N VAL A 130 -49.95 -7.63 -0.90
CA VAL A 130 -49.30 -8.75 -0.21
C VAL A 130 -50.17 -9.24 0.96
N LEU A 131 -50.69 -8.33 1.78
CA LEU A 131 -51.58 -8.69 2.90
C LEU A 131 -52.83 -9.42 2.40
N VAL A 132 -53.45 -8.92 1.34
CA VAL A 132 -54.65 -9.51 0.74
C VAL A 132 -54.37 -10.90 0.20
N VAL A 133 -53.22 -11.11 -0.45
CA VAL A 133 -52.77 -12.42 -0.92
C VAL A 133 -52.49 -13.37 0.26
N ILE A 134 -51.84 -12.90 1.33
CA ILE A 134 -51.59 -13.71 2.54
C ILE A 134 -52.89 -14.12 3.21
N VAL A 135 -53.80 -13.17 3.46
CA VAL A 135 -55.13 -13.42 4.04
C VAL A 135 -55.90 -14.39 3.15
N ARG A 136 -55.82 -14.21 1.82
CA ARG A 136 -56.40 -15.12 0.85
C ARG A 136 -55.85 -16.53 1.00
N MET A 137 -54.53 -16.72 1.09
CA MET A 137 -53.89 -18.02 1.28
C MET A 137 -54.18 -18.65 2.66
N CYS A 138 -54.33 -17.85 3.72
CA CYS A 138 -54.81 -18.29 5.04
C CYS A 138 -56.25 -18.82 5.01
N ILE A 139 -57.09 -18.29 4.12
CA ILE A 139 -58.47 -18.74 3.95
C ILE A 139 -58.53 -19.94 3.00
N ALA A 140 -57.93 -19.87 1.82
CA ALA A 140 -57.82 -20.98 0.86
C ALA A 140 -56.77 -20.68 -0.22
N PHE A 141 -56.09 -21.70 -0.72
CA PHE A 141 -55.20 -21.51 -1.87
C PHE A 141 -55.96 -21.17 -3.17
N PRO A 142 -55.33 -20.46 -4.12
CA PRO A 142 -55.84 -20.27 -5.48
C PRO A 142 -56.10 -21.60 -6.19
N ARG A 143 -56.98 -21.63 -7.19
CA ARG A 143 -57.39 -22.88 -7.87
C ARG A 143 -56.24 -23.65 -8.51
N PHE A 144 -55.20 -22.97 -8.97
CA PHE A 144 -54.01 -23.60 -9.54
C PHE A 144 -53.04 -24.17 -8.48
N PHE A 145 -53.24 -23.82 -7.20
CA PHE A 145 -52.52 -24.37 -6.04
C PHE A 145 -53.38 -25.34 -5.22
N ARG A 146 -54.62 -25.65 -5.65
CA ARG A 146 -55.50 -26.58 -4.95
C ARG A 146 -55.10 -28.03 -5.23
N GLN A 147 -54.50 -28.70 -4.25
CA GLN A 147 -54.46 -30.18 -4.20
C GLN A 147 -55.69 -30.77 -3.51
N ASN A 148 -56.31 -30.05 -2.57
CA ASN A 148 -57.53 -30.44 -1.86
C ASN A 148 -58.42 -29.21 -1.58
N GLU A 149 -59.75 -29.38 -1.58
CA GLU A 149 -60.71 -28.27 -1.45
C GLU A 149 -60.64 -27.52 -0.10
N SER A 150 -60.11 -28.16 0.94
CA SER A 150 -60.01 -27.60 2.29
C SER A 150 -58.64 -27.01 2.67
N ALA A 151 -57.61 -27.15 1.83
CA ALA A 151 -56.24 -26.73 2.15
C ALA A 151 -56.09 -25.20 2.26
N ASN A 152 -55.39 -24.73 3.30
CA ASN A 152 -55.03 -23.33 3.51
C ASN A 152 -53.68 -23.19 4.25
N LEU A 153 -53.13 -21.99 4.28
CA LEU A 153 -51.81 -21.70 4.85
C LEU A 153 -51.71 -22.10 6.35
N ILE A 154 -52.76 -21.87 7.13
CA ILE A 154 -52.77 -22.16 8.57
C ILE A 154 -52.71 -23.67 8.84
N LYS A 155 -53.51 -24.46 8.14
CA LYS A 155 -53.54 -25.93 8.29
C LYS A 155 -52.24 -26.56 7.81
N MET A 156 -51.66 -25.99 6.76
CA MET A 156 -50.35 -26.39 6.23
C MET A 156 -49.20 -26.11 7.21
N LEU A 157 -49.24 -25.00 7.97
CA LEU A 157 -48.21 -24.68 8.97
C LEU A 157 -48.34 -25.53 10.24
N ARG A 158 -49.57 -25.86 10.66
CA ARG A 158 -49.82 -26.67 11.88
C ARG A 158 -49.43 -28.13 11.77
N THR A 159 -49.25 -28.65 10.56
CA THR A 159 -48.96 -30.07 10.29
C THR A 159 -47.47 -30.32 10.04
N ARG A 160 -46.61 -29.34 10.34
CA ARG A 160 -45.17 -29.41 10.09
C ARG A 160 -44.38 -29.90 11.28
N ASP A 161 -43.33 -30.64 10.97
CA ASP A 161 -42.39 -31.20 11.93
C ASP A 161 -41.46 -30.13 12.51
N ASP A 162 -40.83 -30.43 13.65
CA ASP A 162 -39.92 -29.51 14.33
C ASP A 162 -38.76 -29.03 13.43
N ALA A 163 -38.27 -29.90 12.55
CA ALA A 163 -37.21 -29.58 11.60
C ALA A 163 -37.59 -28.42 10.65
N PHE A 164 -38.86 -28.32 10.26
CA PHE A 164 -39.37 -27.21 9.46
C PHE A 164 -39.33 -25.89 10.26
N TRP A 165 -39.80 -25.91 11.51
CA TRP A 165 -39.83 -24.72 12.36
C TRP A 165 -38.43 -24.24 12.74
N ILE A 166 -37.53 -25.16 13.08
CA ILE A 166 -36.12 -24.85 13.33
C ILE A 166 -35.50 -24.20 12.10
N SER A 167 -35.74 -24.75 10.91
CA SER A 167 -35.24 -24.20 9.64
C SER A 167 -35.77 -22.78 9.40
N LEU A 168 -37.07 -22.57 9.60
CA LEU A 168 -37.70 -21.25 9.41
C LEU A 168 -37.12 -20.21 10.38
N VAL A 169 -36.94 -20.58 11.65
CA VAL A 169 -36.33 -19.72 12.66
C VAL A 169 -34.89 -19.36 12.26
N LEU A 170 -34.10 -20.33 11.81
CA LEU A 170 -32.73 -20.10 11.34
C LEU A 170 -32.66 -19.18 10.12
N ILE A 171 -33.58 -19.34 9.16
CA ILE A 171 -33.69 -18.47 7.98
C ILE A 171 -34.03 -17.04 8.39
N VAL A 172 -35.07 -16.86 9.20
CA VAL A 172 -35.52 -15.52 9.60
C VAL A 172 -34.46 -14.83 10.44
N ILE A 173 -33.93 -15.48 11.48
CA ILE A 173 -32.89 -14.91 12.33
C ILE A 173 -31.62 -14.64 11.52
N GLY A 174 -31.17 -15.58 10.71
CA GLY A 174 -29.95 -15.43 9.90
C GLY A 174 -30.05 -14.31 8.88
N PHE A 175 -31.16 -14.23 8.15
CA PHE A 175 -31.44 -13.16 7.20
C PHE A 175 -31.49 -11.80 7.92
N SER A 176 -32.32 -11.67 8.95
CA SER A 176 -32.46 -10.43 9.72
C SER A 176 -31.15 -9.98 10.39
N TYR A 177 -30.36 -10.91 10.91
CA TYR A 177 -29.06 -10.62 11.49
C TYR A 177 -28.07 -10.16 10.42
N SER A 178 -28.10 -10.76 9.22
CA SER A 178 -27.18 -10.42 8.13
C SER A 178 -27.30 -8.98 7.64
N LEU A 179 -28.50 -8.40 7.77
CA LEU A 179 -28.75 -6.99 7.46
C LEU A 179 -28.05 -6.03 8.42
N GLY A 180 -27.56 -6.53 9.57
CA GLY A 180 -26.76 -5.77 10.52
C GLY A 180 -27.44 -4.47 10.95
N TRP A 181 -26.70 -3.36 10.90
CA TRP A 181 -27.18 -2.04 11.30
C TRP A 181 -28.37 -1.54 10.47
N ASN A 182 -28.66 -2.12 9.31
CA ASN A 182 -29.81 -1.75 8.49
C ASN A 182 -31.14 -2.31 9.04
N PHE A 183 -31.11 -3.20 10.03
CA PHE A 183 -32.30 -3.84 10.58
C PHE A 183 -32.35 -3.78 12.12
N ILE A 184 -33.57 -3.70 12.67
CA ILE A 184 -33.79 -3.46 14.11
C ILE A 184 -33.26 -4.59 14.99
N LEU A 185 -33.35 -5.85 14.54
CA LEU A 185 -32.90 -7.01 15.32
C LEU A 185 -31.45 -6.86 15.77
N TYR A 186 -30.54 -6.52 14.85
CA TYR A 186 -29.13 -6.42 15.19
C TYR A 186 -28.84 -5.20 16.08
N ARG A 187 -29.55 -4.09 15.90
CA ARG A 187 -29.40 -2.89 16.77
C ARG A 187 -29.75 -3.23 18.22
N VAL A 188 -30.86 -3.93 18.44
CA VAL A 188 -31.27 -4.40 19.77
C VAL A 188 -30.20 -5.33 20.36
N LEU A 189 -29.72 -6.30 19.58
CA LEU A 189 -28.68 -7.21 20.06
C LEU A 189 -27.37 -6.47 20.37
N TYR A 190 -27.00 -5.48 19.56
CA TYR A 190 -25.82 -4.64 19.76
C TYR A 190 -25.88 -3.83 21.07
N ASP A 191 -27.05 -3.25 21.39
CA ASP A 191 -27.22 -2.40 22.56
C ASP A 191 -27.36 -3.19 23.86
N PHE A 192 -28.15 -4.26 23.83
CA PHE A 192 -28.58 -4.98 25.04
C PHE A 192 -27.83 -6.29 25.28
N MET A 193 -27.28 -6.96 24.27
CA MET A 193 -26.64 -8.26 24.43
C MET A 193 -25.12 -8.14 24.58
N PRO A 194 -24.53 -8.64 25.70
CA PRO A 194 -23.08 -8.63 25.89
C PRO A 194 -22.35 -9.35 24.74
N GLY A 195 -21.26 -8.74 24.27
CA GLY A 195 -20.41 -9.32 23.22
C GLY A 195 -20.71 -8.82 21.80
N PHE A 196 -21.94 -8.40 21.51
CA PHE A 196 -22.32 -7.97 20.14
C PHE A 196 -21.62 -6.69 19.68
N LYS A 197 -21.25 -5.81 20.62
CA LYS A 197 -20.39 -4.64 20.35
C LYS A 197 -19.00 -5.00 19.82
N SER A 198 -18.58 -6.26 19.97
CA SER A 198 -17.30 -6.75 19.44
C SER A 198 -17.43 -7.35 18.03
N ILE A 199 -18.65 -7.58 17.51
CA ILE A 199 -18.87 -8.19 16.20
C ILE A 199 -18.82 -7.11 15.11
N ARG A 200 -17.88 -7.27 14.16
CA ARG A 200 -17.70 -6.33 13.04
C ARG A 200 -18.56 -6.66 11.82
N ALA A 201 -18.77 -7.95 11.53
CA ALA A 201 -19.34 -8.39 10.25
C ALA A 201 -20.68 -9.12 10.47
N PRO A 202 -21.77 -8.38 10.74
CA PRO A 202 -23.10 -8.97 10.93
C PRO A 202 -23.57 -9.77 9.73
N MET A 203 -23.20 -9.40 8.51
CA MET A 203 -23.49 -10.15 7.28
C MET A 203 -23.20 -11.67 7.37
N ARG A 204 -22.26 -12.11 8.22
CA ARG A 204 -21.94 -13.53 8.42
C ARG A 204 -23.06 -14.33 9.07
N GLY A 205 -24.04 -13.70 9.71
CA GLY A 205 -25.23 -14.43 10.19
C GLY A 205 -26.08 -15.03 9.07
N SER A 206 -25.83 -14.66 7.80
CA SER A 206 -26.35 -15.41 6.64
C SER A 206 -26.04 -16.91 6.71
N MET A 207 -24.96 -17.32 7.37
CA MET A 207 -24.64 -18.73 7.59
C MET A 207 -25.77 -19.49 8.33
N PHE A 208 -26.47 -18.84 9.27
CA PHE A 208 -27.63 -19.44 9.93
C PHE A 208 -28.77 -19.63 8.93
N ALA A 209 -28.99 -18.66 8.06
CA ALA A 209 -30.02 -18.75 7.03
C ALA A 209 -29.68 -19.80 5.97
N TYR A 210 -28.41 -19.95 5.57
CA TYR A 210 -27.97 -21.04 4.69
C TYR A 210 -28.17 -22.41 5.32
N LEU A 211 -27.89 -22.56 6.62
CA LEU A 211 -28.16 -23.80 7.34
C LEU A 211 -29.66 -24.13 7.32
N GLY A 212 -30.51 -23.15 7.64
CA GLY A 212 -31.97 -23.34 7.59
C GLY A 212 -32.49 -23.65 6.19
N LEU A 213 -32.01 -22.95 5.15
CA LEU A 213 -32.34 -23.26 3.75
C LEU A 213 -31.89 -24.66 3.34
N SER A 214 -30.73 -25.12 3.81
CA SER A 214 -30.21 -26.46 3.50
C SER A 214 -31.06 -27.57 4.12
N ILE A 215 -31.45 -27.42 5.40
CA ILE A 215 -32.35 -28.38 6.07
C ILE A 215 -33.70 -28.40 5.37
N LEU A 216 -34.27 -27.22 5.07
CA LEU A 216 -35.56 -27.11 4.39
C LEU A 216 -35.53 -27.63 2.95
N SER A 217 -34.41 -27.46 2.25
CA SER A 217 -34.17 -28.07 0.94
C SER A 217 -34.16 -29.59 1.03
N GLY A 218 -33.52 -30.17 2.05
CA GLY A 218 -33.53 -31.61 2.29
C GLY A 218 -34.93 -32.18 2.52
N LEU A 219 -35.74 -31.51 3.36
CA LEU A 219 -37.15 -31.86 3.57
C LEU A 219 -37.95 -31.76 2.26
N GLY A 220 -37.75 -30.66 1.50
CA GLY A 220 -38.41 -30.46 0.22
C GLY A 220 -38.07 -31.52 -0.83
N VAL A 221 -36.79 -31.92 -0.93
CA VAL A 221 -36.38 -33.00 -1.84
C VAL A 221 -36.95 -34.36 -1.39
N LYS A 222 -37.00 -34.64 -0.08
CA LYS A 222 -37.66 -35.84 0.44
C LYS A 222 -39.13 -35.91 0.00
N ARG A 223 -39.88 -34.81 0.14
CA ARG A 223 -41.27 -34.73 -0.33
C ARG A 223 -41.40 -34.87 -1.83
N LEU A 224 -40.48 -34.26 -2.58
CA LEU A 224 -40.44 -34.41 -4.02
C LEU A 224 -40.23 -35.87 -4.41
N ALA A 225 -39.34 -36.59 -3.73
CA ALA A 225 -39.09 -38.01 -3.95
C ALA A 225 -40.34 -38.85 -3.65
N GLU A 226 -41.00 -38.65 -2.50
CA GLU A 226 -42.25 -39.31 -2.13
C GLU A 226 -43.33 -39.14 -3.22
N LEU A 227 -43.48 -37.91 -3.74
CA LEU A 227 -44.46 -37.58 -4.78
C LEU A 227 -44.13 -38.18 -6.14
N VAL A 228 -42.85 -38.18 -6.52
CA VAL A 228 -42.41 -38.80 -7.78
C VAL A 228 -42.67 -40.30 -7.74
N VAL A 229 -42.36 -40.97 -6.63
CA VAL A 229 -42.63 -42.40 -6.45
C VAL A 229 -44.13 -42.68 -6.48
N SER A 230 -44.95 -41.88 -5.79
CA SER A 230 -46.41 -42.08 -5.77
C SER A 230 -47.04 -41.96 -7.16
N ASN A 231 -46.54 -41.05 -8.00
CA ASN A 231 -47.06 -40.81 -9.35
C ASN A 231 -46.40 -41.69 -10.42
N ARG A 232 -45.16 -42.14 -10.19
CA ARG A 232 -44.32 -42.92 -11.11
C ARG A 232 -43.56 -44.00 -10.31
N PRO A 233 -44.21 -45.11 -9.93
CA PRO A 233 -43.61 -46.12 -9.05
C PRO A 233 -42.39 -46.86 -9.64
N ARG A 234 -42.12 -46.69 -10.94
CA ARG A 234 -40.92 -47.24 -11.61
C ARG A 234 -39.63 -46.48 -11.26
N ILE A 235 -39.72 -45.27 -10.72
CA ILE A 235 -38.57 -44.44 -10.37
C ILE A 235 -38.34 -44.58 -8.86
N PRO A 236 -37.23 -45.18 -8.39
CA PRO A 236 -36.91 -45.22 -6.96
C PRO A 236 -36.53 -43.84 -6.41
N GLU A 237 -36.78 -43.59 -5.12
CA GLU A 237 -36.44 -42.34 -4.43
C GLU A 237 -34.96 -41.96 -4.61
N GLY A 238 -34.08 -42.95 -4.59
CA GLY A 238 -32.63 -42.77 -4.77
C GLY A 238 -32.26 -42.03 -6.06
N ILE A 239 -32.99 -42.22 -7.15
CA ILE A 239 -32.74 -41.51 -8.41
C ILE A 239 -33.12 -40.04 -8.28
N VAL A 240 -34.22 -39.72 -7.59
CA VAL A 240 -34.64 -38.34 -7.34
C VAL A 240 -33.58 -37.61 -6.51
N TYR A 241 -33.10 -38.24 -5.44
CA TYR A 241 -32.00 -37.71 -4.63
C TYR A 241 -30.73 -37.50 -5.47
N ALA A 242 -30.32 -38.48 -6.27
CA ALA A 242 -29.14 -38.38 -7.12
C ALA A 242 -29.24 -37.23 -8.13
N ILE A 243 -30.40 -37.04 -8.77
CA ILE A 243 -30.63 -35.93 -9.70
C ILE A 243 -30.57 -34.59 -8.97
N CYS A 244 -31.26 -34.44 -7.83
CA CYS A 244 -31.23 -33.20 -7.05
C CYS A 244 -29.82 -32.86 -6.55
N CYS A 245 -29.05 -33.85 -6.09
CA CYS A 245 -27.65 -33.67 -5.72
C CYS A 245 -26.79 -33.26 -6.91
N LEU A 246 -26.98 -33.87 -8.09
CA LEU A 246 -26.26 -33.49 -9.31
C LEU A 246 -26.57 -32.05 -9.72
N LEU A 247 -27.83 -31.63 -9.66
CA LEU A 247 -28.25 -30.25 -9.95
C LEU A 247 -27.58 -29.25 -8.99
N LEU A 248 -27.52 -29.55 -7.70
CA LEU A 248 -26.80 -28.72 -6.72
C LEU A 248 -25.30 -28.66 -7.01
N LEU A 249 -24.67 -29.79 -7.35
CA LEU A 249 -23.25 -29.83 -7.70
C LEU A 249 -22.94 -29.03 -8.96
N LEU A 250 -23.84 -29.04 -9.96
CA LEU A 250 -23.70 -28.25 -11.17
C LEU A 250 -23.87 -26.75 -10.89
N GLU A 251 -24.88 -26.38 -10.11
CA GLU A 251 -25.17 -24.99 -9.77
C GLU A 251 -24.08 -24.36 -8.89
N LEU A 252 -23.70 -25.05 -7.81
CA LEU A 252 -22.74 -24.58 -6.81
C LEU A 252 -21.28 -24.84 -7.21
N ASN A 253 -21.04 -25.15 -8.49
CA ASN A 253 -19.70 -25.47 -8.99
C ASN A 253 -18.78 -24.25 -8.94
N GLY A 254 -17.89 -24.23 -7.95
CA GLY A 254 -16.80 -23.28 -7.81
C GLY A 254 -15.41 -23.87 -8.05
N ALA A 255 -15.32 -25.08 -8.63
CA ALA A 255 -14.04 -25.78 -8.81
C ALA A 255 -13.31 -25.35 -10.10
N PRO A 256 -11.97 -25.32 -10.13
CA PRO A 256 -11.05 -25.66 -9.04
C PRO A 256 -10.90 -24.55 -8.01
N LEU A 257 -10.70 -24.94 -6.75
CA LEU A 257 -10.31 -23.99 -5.71
C LEU A 257 -8.82 -23.66 -5.89
N TYR A 258 -8.50 -22.37 -5.98
CA TYR A 258 -7.12 -21.92 -5.97
C TYR A 258 -6.53 -22.08 -4.56
N PHE A 259 -5.52 -22.93 -4.43
CA PHE A 259 -4.78 -23.10 -3.19
C PHE A 259 -3.46 -22.33 -3.29
N ILE A 260 -3.24 -21.42 -2.34
CA ILE A 260 -1.94 -20.77 -2.16
C ILE A 260 -1.13 -21.65 -1.21
N ARG A 261 0.05 -22.13 -1.65
CA ARG A 261 0.97 -22.88 -0.80
C ARG A 261 1.84 -21.90 -0.02
N GLY A 262 1.75 -21.92 1.30
CA GLY A 262 2.63 -21.15 2.17
C GLY A 262 4.06 -21.70 2.18
N ALA A 263 5.03 -20.86 2.55
CA ALA A 263 6.43 -21.27 2.69
C ALA A 263 6.60 -22.15 3.94
N VAL A 264 6.79 -23.46 3.74
CA VAL A 264 6.74 -24.47 4.81
C VAL A 264 7.99 -24.45 5.69
N ASN A 265 9.17 -24.27 5.11
CA ASN A 265 10.44 -24.33 5.85
C ASN A 265 10.85 -22.92 6.31
N PRO A 266 11.36 -22.76 7.55
CA PRO A 266 11.92 -21.50 8.01
C PRO A 266 13.20 -21.15 7.24
N ASP A 267 13.42 -19.86 7.02
CA ASP A 267 14.67 -19.34 6.47
C ASP A 267 15.77 -19.27 7.54
N SER A 268 17.03 -19.10 7.12
CA SER A 268 18.19 -19.13 8.02
C SER A 268 18.19 -17.98 9.04
N VAL A 269 17.68 -16.79 8.67
CA VAL A 269 17.53 -15.68 9.63
C VAL A 269 16.49 -16.02 10.71
N THR A 270 15.39 -16.68 10.36
CA THR A 270 14.38 -17.18 11.31
C THR A 270 14.98 -18.22 12.26
N LEU A 271 15.76 -19.16 11.74
CA LEU A 271 16.46 -20.16 12.56
C LEU A 271 17.47 -19.50 13.51
N ARG A 272 18.25 -18.51 13.03
CA ARG A 272 19.15 -17.74 13.89
C ARG A 272 18.39 -17.03 15.00
N LEU A 273 17.31 -16.33 14.67
CA LEU A 273 16.50 -15.57 15.63
C LEU A 273 15.89 -16.46 16.72
N LYS A 274 15.58 -17.72 16.41
CA LYS A 274 15.09 -18.69 17.40
C LYS A 274 16.08 -18.87 18.56
N GLU A 275 17.38 -18.93 18.23
CA GLU A 275 18.48 -19.12 19.18
C GLU A 275 18.96 -17.81 19.83
N THR A 276 18.53 -16.66 19.30
CA THR A 276 18.94 -15.34 19.78
C THR A 276 18.13 -14.91 21.01
N SER A 277 18.83 -14.47 22.06
CA SER A 277 18.22 -13.78 23.20
C SER A 277 17.85 -12.34 22.82
N MET A 278 16.71 -11.87 23.32
CA MET A 278 16.23 -10.52 23.04
C MET A 278 15.42 -9.96 24.22
N ASN A 279 15.56 -8.66 24.44
CA ASN A 279 14.92 -7.87 25.50
C ASN A 279 13.62 -7.17 25.05
N GLY A 280 13.39 -7.10 23.73
CA GLY A 280 12.35 -6.32 23.07
C GLY A 280 11.61 -7.11 21.99
N GLY A 281 11.22 -6.46 20.89
CA GLY A 281 10.56 -7.08 19.72
C GLY A 281 11.41 -7.09 18.44
N ILE A 282 10.96 -7.83 17.43
CA ILE A 282 11.59 -7.84 16.10
C ILE A 282 10.80 -6.98 15.13
N THR A 283 11.50 -6.13 14.38
CA THR A 283 10.95 -5.36 13.26
C THR A 283 11.48 -5.96 11.96
N TYR A 284 10.64 -6.02 10.93
CA TYR A 284 11.02 -6.50 9.60
C TYR A 284 10.78 -5.40 8.55
N PHE A 285 11.72 -5.23 7.63
CA PHE A 285 11.59 -4.37 6.45
C PHE A 285 11.70 -5.17 5.15
N PRO A 286 10.96 -4.81 4.09
CA PRO A 286 10.03 -3.68 4.02
C PRO A 286 8.76 -3.90 4.85
N ALA A 287 8.24 -2.84 5.47
CA ALA A 287 7.04 -2.88 6.29
C ALA A 287 5.80 -2.57 5.44
N ASN A 288 5.00 -3.58 5.14
CA ASN A 288 3.69 -3.38 4.52
C ASN A 288 2.75 -4.54 4.83
N ARG A 289 1.46 -4.32 4.62
CA ARG A 289 0.40 -5.27 5.01
C ARG A 289 0.48 -6.65 4.34
N GLU A 290 1.00 -6.74 3.13
CA GLU A 290 1.10 -8.00 2.40
C GLU A 290 2.28 -8.83 2.93
N VAL A 291 3.44 -8.19 3.06
CA VAL A 291 4.67 -8.85 3.50
C VAL A 291 4.65 -9.16 5.00
N ASN A 292 3.98 -8.32 5.82
CA ASN A 292 3.82 -8.55 7.26
C ASN A 292 3.15 -9.90 7.59
N GLN A 293 2.33 -10.45 6.69
CA GLN A 293 1.73 -11.79 6.87
C GLN A 293 2.78 -12.89 6.78
N ARG A 294 3.78 -12.74 5.90
CA ARG A 294 4.93 -13.66 5.80
C ARG A 294 5.79 -13.59 7.04
N TYR A 295 6.03 -12.40 7.59
CA TYR A 295 6.80 -12.25 8.84
C TYR A 295 6.06 -12.86 10.05
N MET A 296 4.73 -12.71 10.12
CA MET A 296 3.93 -13.39 11.14
C MET A 296 4.01 -14.92 11.05
N LEU A 297 4.03 -15.47 9.84
CA LEU A 297 4.24 -16.90 9.64
C LEU A 297 5.61 -17.32 10.22
N ARG A 298 6.68 -16.57 9.91
CA ARG A 298 8.03 -16.83 10.44
C ARG A 298 8.15 -16.65 11.95
N ALA A 299 7.35 -15.76 12.53
CA ALA A 299 7.32 -15.62 13.98
C ALA A 299 6.77 -16.84 14.71
N ALA A 300 5.95 -17.68 14.06
CA ALA A 300 5.56 -18.96 14.64
C ALA A 300 6.74 -19.95 14.74
N ASP A 301 7.74 -19.84 13.86
CA ASP A 301 8.91 -20.73 13.83
C ASP A 301 9.93 -20.36 14.94
N HIS A 302 10.14 -19.06 15.17
CA HIS A 302 11.10 -18.55 16.16
C HIS A 302 10.47 -18.19 17.52
N ALA A 303 9.14 -18.08 17.61
CA ALA A 303 8.35 -17.77 18.80
C ALA A 303 8.81 -16.50 19.55
N LYS A 304 9.21 -15.47 18.80
CA LYS A 304 9.65 -14.16 19.34
C LYS A 304 8.62 -13.08 19.03
N PRO A 305 8.46 -12.07 19.90
CA PRO A 305 7.50 -11.00 19.67
C PRO A 305 7.87 -10.17 18.44
N LEU A 306 6.86 -9.86 17.63
CA LEU A 306 6.96 -8.95 16.50
C LEU A 306 6.43 -7.57 16.87
N ILE A 307 7.10 -6.53 16.38
CA ILE A 307 6.59 -5.15 16.42
C ILE A 307 5.63 -4.93 15.25
N LEU A 308 5.99 -5.44 14.07
CA LEU A 308 5.18 -5.33 12.86
C LEU A 308 4.48 -6.67 12.61
N GLY A 309 3.15 -6.65 12.64
CA GLY A 309 2.32 -7.81 12.35
C GLY A 309 0.97 -7.41 11.78
N THR A 310 0.39 -8.28 10.97
CA THR A 310 -0.94 -8.08 10.42
C THR A 310 -2.02 -8.46 11.45
N SER A 311 -2.66 -7.45 12.02
CA SER A 311 -3.84 -7.63 12.87
C SER A 311 -5.00 -6.80 12.33
N ARG A 312 -6.24 -7.18 12.68
CA ARG A 312 -7.40 -6.28 12.49
C ARG A 312 -7.39 -5.10 13.46
N PHE A 313 -6.51 -5.15 14.46
CA PHE A 313 -6.26 -4.10 15.43
C PHE A 313 -4.75 -3.93 15.54
N SER A 314 -4.22 -2.95 14.82
CA SER A 314 -2.80 -2.59 14.86
C SER A 314 -2.61 -1.40 15.80
N PRO A 315 -1.58 -1.41 16.65
CA PRO A 315 -1.19 -0.22 17.40
C PRO A 315 -0.81 0.94 16.47
N PRO A 316 -1.01 2.21 16.89
CA PRO A 316 -0.73 3.38 16.04
C PRO A 316 0.69 3.45 15.49
N TYR A 317 1.68 2.91 16.23
CA TYR A 317 3.06 2.89 15.78
C TYR A 317 3.29 2.01 14.55
N VAL A 318 2.45 0.99 14.31
CA VAL A 318 2.57 0.14 13.11
C VAL A 318 2.28 0.98 11.88
N ASP A 319 1.21 1.76 11.90
CA ASP A 319 0.83 2.66 10.81
C ASP A 319 1.88 3.75 10.60
N GLN A 320 2.48 4.27 11.67
CA GLN A 320 3.59 5.24 11.57
C GLN A 320 4.82 4.65 10.88
N ILE A 321 5.24 3.45 11.26
CA ILE A 321 6.39 2.76 10.64
C ILE A 321 6.09 2.44 9.17
N GLU A 322 4.91 1.92 8.86
CA GLU A 322 4.50 1.65 7.47
C GLU A 322 4.49 2.95 6.65
N GLN A 323 3.98 4.06 7.18
CA GLN A 323 3.98 5.36 6.48
C GLN A 323 5.40 5.91 6.25
N MET A 324 6.27 5.87 7.27
CA MET A 324 7.65 6.34 7.18
C MET A 324 8.49 5.53 6.18
N THR A 325 8.13 4.27 5.93
CA THR A 325 8.85 3.37 5.02
C THR A 325 8.16 3.20 3.66
N ALA A 326 6.93 3.69 3.50
CA ALA A 326 6.09 3.49 2.32
C ALA A 326 6.70 4.08 1.04
N ALA A 327 7.26 5.29 1.09
CA ALA A 327 7.79 5.97 -0.09
C ALA A 327 8.91 6.96 0.24
N GLY A 328 9.80 7.18 -0.73
CA GLY A 328 10.90 8.14 -0.64
C GLY A 328 11.94 7.81 0.44
N LYS A 329 12.69 8.86 0.81
CA LYS A 329 13.73 8.80 1.83
C LYS A 329 13.13 8.44 3.18
N ILE A 330 13.72 7.45 3.85
CA ILE A 330 13.26 7.02 5.17
C ILE A 330 13.76 8.03 6.22
N PRO A 331 12.85 8.65 6.99
CA PRO A 331 13.20 9.59 8.04
C PRO A 331 13.97 8.89 9.17
N PHE A 332 14.91 9.57 9.79
CA PHE A 332 15.75 8.95 10.84
C PHE A 332 15.10 8.94 12.21
N GLU A 333 14.07 9.76 12.40
CA GLU A 333 13.13 9.73 13.50
C GLU A 333 12.52 8.33 13.67
N LEU A 334 12.50 7.52 12.60
CA LEU A 334 12.14 6.11 12.67
C LEU A 334 13.00 5.34 13.69
N MET A 335 14.29 5.67 13.84
CA MET A 335 15.13 5.04 14.86
C MET A 335 14.71 5.43 16.27
N ASP A 336 14.26 6.67 16.50
CA ASP A 336 13.73 7.09 17.80
C ASP A 336 12.47 6.29 18.15
N LEU A 337 11.60 6.10 17.16
CA LEU A 337 10.38 5.30 17.31
C LEU A 337 10.69 3.83 17.60
N LEU A 338 11.63 3.21 16.86
CA LEU A 338 12.05 1.83 17.08
C LEU A 338 12.65 1.60 18.47
N GLU A 339 13.44 2.56 18.96
CA GLU A 339 13.99 2.53 20.32
C GLU A 339 12.93 2.74 21.41
N GLN A 340 11.88 3.52 21.12
CA GLN A 340 10.77 3.76 22.05
C GLN A 340 9.83 2.54 22.17
N ILE A 341 9.70 1.72 21.11
CA ILE A 341 8.86 0.49 21.06
C ILE A 341 9.62 -0.76 21.57
N PRO A 342 10.71 -0.56 22.31
CA PRO A 342 11.88 -1.46 22.39
C PRO A 342 12.02 -2.51 21.26
N ALA A 343 12.46 -2.10 20.07
CA ALA A 343 12.94 -3.05 19.06
C ALA A 343 14.31 -3.61 19.45
N SER A 344 14.46 -4.93 19.55
CA SER A 344 15.75 -5.59 19.76
C SER A 344 16.52 -5.79 18.46
N TYR A 345 15.84 -6.31 17.45
CA TYR A 345 16.44 -6.68 16.17
C TYR A 345 15.60 -6.14 15.02
N LEU A 346 16.30 -5.69 13.98
CA LEU A 346 15.75 -5.29 12.70
C LEU A 346 16.22 -6.27 11.64
N VAL A 347 15.29 -6.90 10.94
CA VAL A 347 15.56 -7.74 9.77
C VAL A 347 15.22 -6.97 8.51
N VAL A 348 16.15 -6.89 7.56
CA VAL A 348 15.93 -6.24 6.27
C VAL A 348 15.98 -7.29 5.17
N ALA A 349 14.81 -7.59 4.60
CA ALA A 349 14.65 -8.53 3.51
C ALA A 349 14.95 -7.84 2.17
N ASN A 350 16.24 -7.71 1.83
CA ASN A 350 16.70 -6.98 0.64
C ASN A 350 16.08 -7.50 -0.68
N GLY A 351 15.79 -8.81 -0.76
CA GLY A 351 15.12 -9.39 -1.93
C GLY A 351 13.66 -8.97 -2.12
N LEU A 352 13.03 -8.38 -1.12
CA LEU A 352 11.65 -7.87 -1.16
C LEU A 352 11.58 -6.35 -1.34
N ILE A 353 12.72 -5.66 -1.30
CA ILE A 353 12.79 -4.21 -1.52
C ILE A 353 12.86 -3.96 -3.02
N GLU A 354 11.97 -3.10 -3.53
CA GLU A 354 11.98 -2.64 -4.92
C GLU A 354 13.31 -1.98 -5.28
N ASP A 355 13.83 -2.23 -6.48
CA ASP A 355 15.17 -1.76 -6.90
C ASP A 355 15.35 -0.24 -6.75
N GLN A 356 14.30 0.54 -7.05
CA GLN A 356 14.30 2.00 -6.93
C GLN A 356 14.42 2.48 -5.47
N ARG A 357 13.99 1.67 -4.51
CA ARG A 357 13.97 2.00 -3.07
C ARG A 357 15.23 1.54 -2.35
N LYS A 358 16.08 0.70 -2.95
CA LYS A 358 17.28 0.14 -2.29
C LYS A 358 18.19 1.25 -1.73
N ALA A 359 18.42 2.31 -2.51
CA ALA A 359 19.23 3.45 -2.09
C ALA A 359 18.67 4.17 -0.85
N ASP A 360 17.33 4.30 -0.72
CA ASP A 360 16.70 4.93 0.45
C ASP A 360 16.94 4.11 1.72
N TYR A 361 16.81 2.78 1.63
CA TYR A 361 17.07 1.86 2.74
C TYR A 361 18.56 1.83 3.11
N GLU A 362 19.46 1.72 2.12
CA GLU A 362 20.90 1.75 2.34
C GLU A 362 21.34 3.05 3.01
N PHE A 363 20.79 4.19 2.60
CA PHE A 363 21.08 5.48 3.23
C PHE A 363 20.64 5.51 4.70
N PHE A 364 19.40 5.10 5.00
CA PHE A 364 18.90 5.05 6.37
C PHE A 364 19.71 4.10 7.26
N LEU A 365 19.93 2.87 6.79
CA LEU A 365 20.66 1.84 7.53
C LEU A 365 22.12 2.24 7.74
N GLY A 366 22.77 2.77 6.70
CA GLY A 366 24.13 3.29 6.79
C GLY A 366 24.24 4.39 7.83
N ARG A 367 23.23 5.28 7.91
CA ARG A 367 23.21 6.38 8.88
C ARG A 367 23.03 5.90 10.29
N ALA A 368 22.15 4.93 10.48
CA ALA A 368 21.90 4.32 11.78
C ALA A 368 23.10 3.51 12.28
N VAL A 369 23.84 2.85 11.38
CA VAL A 369 25.10 2.18 11.69
C VAL A 369 26.20 3.18 12.03
N ALA A 370 26.39 4.23 11.22
CA ALA A 370 27.39 5.26 11.45
C ALA A 370 27.17 6.02 12.78
N ALA A 371 25.90 6.27 13.14
CA ALA A 371 25.52 6.84 14.42
C ALA A 371 25.62 5.86 15.60
N GLY A 372 25.98 4.59 15.36
CA GLY A 372 26.09 3.55 16.38
C GLY A 372 24.75 3.11 16.98
N ARG A 373 23.61 3.44 16.36
CA ARG A 373 22.26 3.07 16.82
C ARG A 373 21.82 1.69 16.31
N LEU A 374 22.35 1.28 15.16
CA LEU A 374 22.24 -0.08 14.65
C LEU A 374 23.62 -0.73 14.59
N ARG A 375 23.68 -2.04 14.88
CA ARG A 375 24.86 -2.87 14.70
C ARG A 375 24.51 -4.00 13.75
N PHE A 376 25.18 -4.04 12.60
CA PHE A 376 25.06 -5.16 11.67
C PHE A 376 25.61 -6.42 12.33
N ILE A 377 24.81 -7.49 12.32
CA ILE A 377 25.16 -8.79 12.89
C ILE A 377 25.68 -9.70 11.79
N ASN A 378 24.82 -10.03 10.82
CA ASN A 378 25.14 -10.94 9.74
C ASN A 378 24.15 -10.81 8.56
N ARG A 379 24.54 -11.33 7.40
CA ARG A 379 23.69 -11.50 6.21
C ARG A 379 23.42 -12.99 6.01
N PHE A 380 22.15 -13.32 5.87
CA PHE A 380 21.63 -14.68 5.71
C PHE A 380 21.18 -14.93 4.26
N ASP A 381 20.68 -16.14 4.01
CA ASP A 381 20.19 -16.56 2.69
C ASP A 381 19.15 -15.58 2.13
N GLU A 382 19.06 -15.50 0.80
CA GLU A 382 18.20 -14.56 0.06
C GLU A 382 18.53 -13.07 0.30
N GLY A 383 19.67 -12.76 0.93
CA GLY A 383 20.12 -11.40 1.20
C GLY A 383 19.42 -10.74 2.39
N ASN A 384 18.89 -11.53 3.34
CA ASN A 384 18.28 -10.99 4.56
C ASN A 384 19.36 -10.51 5.53
N ASP A 385 19.35 -9.21 5.86
CA ASP A 385 20.28 -8.63 6.82
C ASP A 385 19.69 -8.57 8.22
N LEU A 386 20.48 -8.95 9.22
CA LEU A 386 20.12 -8.83 10.63
C LEU A 386 20.92 -7.72 11.30
N TYR A 387 20.21 -6.77 11.90
CA TYR A 387 20.78 -5.69 12.71
C TYR A 387 20.26 -5.79 14.15
N ALA A 388 21.13 -5.50 15.11
CA ALA A 388 20.73 -5.26 16.50
C ALA A 388 20.56 -3.76 16.75
N VAL A 389 19.50 -3.39 17.47
CA VAL A 389 19.30 -2.03 17.96
C VAL A 389 20.12 -1.86 19.22
N THR A 390 21.21 -1.10 19.13
CA THR A 390 22.29 -1.10 20.15
C THR A 390 21.83 -0.62 21.52
N LYS A 391 20.83 0.26 21.57
CA LYS A 391 20.23 0.73 22.83
C LYS A 391 19.51 -0.38 23.60
N ILE A 392 18.88 -1.32 22.89
CA ILE A 392 18.10 -2.42 23.48
C ILE A 392 18.97 -3.68 23.64
N GLU A 393 19.90 -3.90 22.71
CA GLU A 393 20.83 -5.04 22.68
C GLU A 393 22.30 -4.58 22.67
N PRO A 394 22.79 -3.95 23.75
CA PRO A 394 24.15 -3.37 23.77
C PRO A 394 25.26 -4.44 23.66
N SER A 395 24.98 -5.66 24.10
CA SER A 395 25.91 -6.80 24.11
C SER A 395 26.02 -7.52 22.77
N ALA A 396 25.13 -7.26 21.81
CA ALA A 396 25.14 -7.91 20.50
C ALA A 396 26.46 -7.61 19.76
N ARG A 397 27.04 -8.57 19.04
CA ARG A 397 28.32 -8.38 18.33
C ARG A 397 28.15 -8.64 16.84
N SER A 398 28.90 -7.89 16.04
CA SER A 398 29.00 -8.16 14.61
C SER A 398 29.72 -9.48 14.37
N GLU A 399 29.12 -10.34 13.55
CA GLU A 399 29.66 -11.64 13.17
C GLU A 399 30.27 -11.62 11.75
N ALA A 400 29.87 -10.63 10.94
CA ALA A 400 30.32 -10.45 9.56
C ALA A 400 30.64 -8.96 9.25
N PRO A 401 31.46 -8.69 8.21
CA PRO A 401 31.72 -7.32 7.77
C PRO A 401 30.46 -6.67 7.21
N LEU A 402 30.39 -5.33 7.31
CA LEU A 402 29.28 -4.55 6.78
C LEU A 402 29.08 -4.82 5.27
N PRO A 403 27.83 -5.00 4.81
CA PRO A 403 27.57 -5.16 3.39
C PRO A 403 27.99 -3.93 2.57
N PRO A 404 28.40 -4.12 1.29
CA PRO A 404 28.68 -3.01 0.39
C PRO A 404 27.44 -2.12 0.23
N GLY A 405 27.62 -0.80 0.23
CA GLY A 405 26.52 0.20 0.19
C GLY A 405 26.17 0.81 1.55
N LEU A 406 26.42 0.09 2.66
CA LEU A 406 26.09 0.55 4.02
C LEU A 406 27.24 1.26 4.74
N SER A 407 28.45 1.19 4.18
CA SER A 407 29.51 2.07 4.64
C SER A 407 29.13 3.49 4.21
N ILE A 408 28.66 4.31 5.14
CA ILE A 408 28.76 5.76 4.99
C ILE A 408 30.23 6.09 4.98
N ARG A 409 30.82 5.96 3.81
CA ARG A 409 32.05 6.65 3.47
C ARG A 409 31.65 8.09 3.33
N ASP A 410 32.28 8.95 4.12
CA ASP A 410 32.30 10.36 3.79
C ASP A 410 32.73 10.52 2.32
N TRP A 411 32.27 11.59 1.69
CA TRP A 411 32.49 11.82 0.27
C TRP A 411 33.97 11.75 -0.10
N ALA A 412 34.86 12.16 0.81
CA ALA A 412 36.31 11.97 0.70
C ALA A 412 36.71 10.51 0.42
N ASN A 413 36.24 9.55 1.22
CA ASN A 413 36.57 8.14 1.03
C ASN A 413 35.96 7.56 -0.26
N LYS A 414 34.84 8.11 -0.73
CA LYS A 414 34.26 7.75 -2.04
C LYS A 414 35.12 8.28 -3.18
N LEU A 415 35.52 9.54 -3.12
CA LEU A 415 36.42 10.18 -4.09
C LEU A 415 37.75 9.43 -4.19
N HIS A 416 38.32 9.07 -3.05
CA HIS A 416 39.57 8.30 -2.97
C HIS A 416 39.46 6.93 -3.64
N ALA A 417 38.33 6.23 -3.43
CA ALA A 417 38.11 4.91 -4.00
C ALA A 417 37.76 4.97 -5.50
N ASN A 418 37.00 5.98 -5.93
CA ASN A 418 36.57 6.14 -7.30
C ASN A 418 36.32 7.62 -7.65
N PRO A 419 37.13 8.24 -8.54
CA PRO A 419 36.95 9.62 -8.99
C PRO A 419 35.58 9.91 -9.60
N MET A 420 34.84 8.90 -10.05
CA MET A 420 33.45 9.03 -10.48
C MET A 420 32.52 9.63 -9.41
N ALA A 421 32.89 9.54 -8.14
CA ALA A 421 32.15 10.16 -7.04
C ALA A 421 32.06 11.69 -7.13
N ILE A 422 32.87 12.35 -7.98
CA ILE A 422 32.72 13.77 -8.34
C ILE A 422 31.33 14.05 -8.93
N MET A 423 30.80 13.09 -9.69
CA MET A 423 29.51 13.22 -10.39
C MET A 423 28.33 12.85 -9.48
N GLU A 424 28.58 12.32 -8.27
CA GLU A 424 27.54 12.14 -7.25
C GLU A 424 27.12 13.53 -6.75
N GLN A 425 25.81 13.79 -6.67
CA GLN A 425 25.29 15.11 -6.35
C GLN A 425 25.74 15.62 -4.97
N PRO A 426 25.92 16.94 -4.77
CA PRO A 426 25.75 18.01 -5.75
C PRO A 426 27.07 18.40 -6.44
N ILE A 427 27.08 18.36 -7.78
CA ILE A 427 28.23 18.68 -8.64
C ILE A 427 28.76 20.12 -8.44
N VAL A 428 27.89 21.00 -7.93
CA VAL A 428 28.20 22.42 -7.65
C VAL A 428 29.35 22.60 -6.67
N TRP A 429 29.61 21.62 -5.78
CA TRP A 429 30.75 21.65 -4.87
C TRP A 429 32.08 21.50 -5.61
N GLY A 430 32.14 20.59 -6.59
CA GLY A 430 33.27 20.48 -7.51
C GLY A 430 33.45 21.73 -8.37
N GLN A 431 32.35 22.29 -8.88
CA GLN A 431 32.39 23.52 -9.68
C GLN A 431 32.84 24.73 -8.85
N ARG A 432 32.50 24.79 -7.55
CA ARG A 432 32.98 25.83 -6.63
C ARG A 432 34.49 25.75 -6.42
N LEU A 433 35.05 24.56 -6.22
CA LEU A 433 36.50 24.36 -6.15
C LEU A 433 37.16 24.73 -7.49
N TYR A 434 36.56 24.35 -8.62
CA TYR A 434 37.06 24.74 -9.95
C TYR A 434 37.15 26.26 -10.08
N ARG A 435 36.10 26.99 -9.70
CA ARG A 435 36.08 28.47 -9.73
C ARG A 435 37.12 29.07 -8.78
N LEU A 436 37.38 28.45 -7.63
CA LEU A 436 38.46 28.86 -6.73
C LEU A 436 39.84 28.78 -7.41
N HIS A 437 40.11 27.73 -8.19
CA HIS A 437 41.34 27.63 -8.99
C HIS A 437 41.41 28.71 -10.07
N VAL A 438 40.34 28.90 -10.84
CA VAL A 438 40.30 29.89 -11.94
C VAL A 438 40.46 31.31 -11.38
N ALA A 439 39.72 31.68 -10.33
CA ALA A 439 39.85 32.99 -9.70
C ALA A 439 41.27 33.23 -9.15
N SER A 440 41.89 32.19 -8.56
CA SER A 440 43.21 32.29 -7.95
C SER A 440 44.36 32.36 -8.96
N TYR A 441 44.29 31.58 -10.03
CA TYR A 441 45.44 31.34 -10.92
C TYR A 441 45.21 31.79 -12.37
N GLY A 442 43.97 32.12 -12.74
CA GLY A 442 43.62 32.47 -14.11
C GLY A 442 43.70 31.29 -15.09
N ALA A 443 43.70 30.05 -14.59
CA ALA A 443 43.82 28.82 -15.38
C ALA A 443 42.93 27.71 -14.81
N MET A 444 42.53 26.77 -15.68
CA MET A 444 41.78 25.58 -15.29
C MET A 444 42.58 24.72 -14.29
N PRO A 445 41.93 24.09 -13.31
CA PRO A 445 42.60 23.15 -12.42
C PRO A 445 43.14 21.95 -13.21
N ARG A 446 44.20 21.32 -12.68
CA ARG A 446 44.73 20.06 -13.21
C ARG A 446 44.25 18.91 -12.32
N TYR A 447 43.95 17.75 -12.91
CA TYR A 447 43.39 16.56 -12.26
C TYR A 447 44.14 16.19 -10.97
N LYS A 448 45.47 16.15 -11.05
CA LYS A 448 46.37 15.76 -9.95
C LYS A 448 46.29 16.67 -8.72
N ASP A 449 45.96 17.95 -8.93
CA ASP A 449 45.91 18.96 -7.88
C ASP A 449 44.46 19.11 -7.36
N PHE A 450 43.49 18.93 -8.25
CA PHE A 450 42.07 19.08 -7.96
C PHE A 450 41.50 17.98 -7.06
N LEU A 451 41.80 16.71 -7.36
CA LEU A 451 41.18 15.59 -6.65
C LEU A 451 41.56 15.55 -5.15
N PRO A 452 42.83 15.73 -4.74
CA PRO A 452 43.20 15.77 -3.32
C PRO A 452 42.54 16.94 -2.57
N ASP A 453 42.33 18.08 -3.25
CA ASP A 453 41.67 19.24 -2.65
C ASP A 453 40.17 19.01 -2.49
N LEU A 454 39.53 18.35 -3.46
CA LEU A 454 38.13 17.96 -3.34
C LEU A 454 37.93 16.91 -2.26
N GLU A 455 38.85 15.94 -2.11
CA GLU A 455 38.83 14.98 -1.02
C GLU A 455 38.88 15.66 0.34
N LYS A 456 39.69 16.71 0.52
CA LYS A 456 39.71 17.50 1.76
C LYS A 456 38.36 18.15 2.04
N LEU A 457 37.72 18.72 1.02
CA LEU A 457 36.39 19.32 1.15
C LEU A 457 35.30 18.29 1.47
N GLY A 458 35.46 17.05 1.01
CA GLY A 458 34.52 15.96 1.25
C GLY A 458 34.66 15.24 2.60
N ARG A 459 35.62 15.61 3.45
CA ARG A 459 35.84 14.93 4.74
C ARG A 459 34.64 15.10 5.67
N GLY A 460 34.12 13.99 6.17
CA GLY A 460 32.91 13.98 7.01
C GLY A 460 31.62 14.42 6.29
N VAL A 461 31.65 14.71 4.98
CA VAL A 461 30.45 15.07 4.22
C VAL A 461 29.72 13.79 3.81
N VAL A 462 28.48 13.64 4.25
CA VAL A 462 27.62 12.53 3.85
C VAL A 462 26.63 13.03 2.81
N VAL A 463 26.91 12.72 1.54
CA VAL A 463 26.04 13.06 0.41
C VAL A 463 24.63 12.49 0.63
N GLY A 464 23.62 13.35 0.51
CA GLY A 464 22.20 13.05 0.73
C GLY A 464 21.69 13.35 2.15
N SER A 465 22.56 13.70 3.09
CA SER A 465 22.18 14.08 4.47
C SER A 465 21.73 15.53 4.60
N GLU A 466 20.92 15.84 5.62
CA GLU A 466 20.46 17.21 5.90
C GLU A 466 21.62 18.14 6.30
N GLU A 467 22.65 17.61 6.95
CA GLU A 467 23.82 18.36 7.43
C GLU A 467 24.88 18.58 6.34
N GLN A 468 24.71 18.00 5.15
CA GLN A 468 25.74 17.97 4.12
C GLN A 468 26.24 19.36 3.71
N GLU A 469 25.33 20.32 3.54
CA GLU A 469 25.66 21.68 3.09
C GLU A 469 26.41 22.44 4.19
N ALA A 470 25.96 22.30 5.44
CA ALA A 470 26.61 22.92 6.59
C ALA A 470 28.04 22.38 6.79
N ARG A 471 28.21 21.04 6.69
CA ARG A 471 29.52 20.40 6.79
C ARG A 471 30.45 20.81 5.64
N PHE A 472 29.95 20.82 4.41
CA PHE A 472 30.74 21.25 3.25
C PHE A 472 31.16 22.72 3.38
N ALA A 473 30.25 23.61 3.79
CA ALA A 473 30.56 25.02 3.99
C ALA A 473 31.64 25.23 5.08
N GLU A 474 31.57 24.50 6.19
CA GLU A 474 32.59 24.51 7.24
C GLU A 474 33.96 24.07 6.69
N ASN A 475 34.00 22.94 5.97
CA ASN A 475 35.22 22.42 5.35
C ASN A 475 35.81 23.41 4.35
N PHE A 476 34.97 24.07 3.54
CA PHE A 476 35.40 25.06 2.55
C PHE A 476 36.04 26.29 3.21
N ASN A 477 35.42 26.81 4.28
CA ASN A 477 35.98 27.95 5.01
C ASN A 477 37.35 27.61 5.62
N GLN A 478 37.49 26.41 6.22
CA GLN A 478 38.78 25.94 6.73
C GLN A 478 39.82 25.78 5.61
N PHE A 479 39.40 25.21 4.47
CA PHE A 479 40.24 25.01 3.30
C PHE A 479 40.75 26.33 2.72
N LEU A 480 39.95 27.41 2.72
CA LEU A 480 40.40 28.73 2.27
C LEU A 480 41.59 29.26 3.08
N HIS A 481 41.63 29.01 4.40
CA HIS A 481 42.77 29.40 5.24
C HIS A 481 44.07 28.66 4.85
N GLU A 482 43.97 27.39 4.43
CA GLU A 482 45.11 26.65 3.88
C GLU A 482 45.47 27.13 2.47
N TRP A 483 44.45 27.39 1.64
CA TRP A 483 44.58 27.83 0.26
C TRP A 483 45.39 29.11 0.14
N MET A 484 45.07 30.11 0.98
CA MET A 484 45.77 31.40 0.97
C MET A 484 47.25 31.30 1.38
N LYS A 485 47.65 30.23 2.09
CA LYS A 485 49.04 30.01 2.49
C LYS A 485 49.88 29.31 1.41
N ARG A 486 49.26 28.89 0.30
CA ARG A 486 49.98 28.21 -0.79
C ARG A 486 50.90 29.20 -1.49
N GLU A 487 52.12 28.75 -1.79
CA GLU A 487 53.11 29.56 -2.50
C GLU A 487 52.58 30.06 -3.85
N GLY A 488 51.85 29.20 -4.59
CA GLY A 488 51.22 29.58 -5.85
C GLY A 488 50.22 30.71 -5.69
N PHE A 489 49.37 30.65 -4.65
CA PHE A 489 48.36 31.68 -4.38
C PHE A 489 49.01 32.98 -3.93
N MET A 490 50.00 32.93 -3.04
CA MET A 490 50.74 34.11 -2.59
C MET A 490 51.42 34.84 -3.75
N LYS A 491 51.93 34.09 -4.75
CA LYS A 491 52.50 34.66 -5.97
C LYS A 491 51.45 35.31 -6.88
N SER A 492 50.25 34.73 -6.99
CA SER A 492 49.20 35.26 -7.86
C SER A 492 48.38 36.38 -7.21
N ALA A 493 48.21 36.38 -5.89
CA ALA A 493 47.34 37.30 -5.15
C ALA A 493 47.86 38.76 -5.10
N GLY A 494 49.07 39.04 -5.55
CA GLY A 494 49.63 40.39 -5.51
C GLY A 494 49.99 40.87 -4.09
N ASN A 495 50.81 41.92 -4.04
CA ASN A 495 51.43 42.38 -2.79
C ASN A 495 50.52 43.36 -2.00
N ASP A 496 49.63 44.07 -2.68
CA ASP A 496 48.72 45.06 -2.08
C ASP A 496 47.24 44.75 -2.36
N SER A 497 46.33 45.51 -1.75
CA SER A 497 44.88 45.31 -1.87
C SER A 497 44.35 45.59 -3.29
N GLU A 498 44.96 46.52 -4.02
CA GLU A 498 44.53 46.90 -5.36
C GLU A 498 44.88 45.80 -6.37
N GLN A 499 46.13 45.34 -6.36
CA GLN A 499 46.60 44.22 -7.17
C GLN A 499 45.78 42.96 -6.92
N PHE A 500 45.43 42.69 -5.65
CA PHE A 500 44.61 41.53 -5.30
C PHE A 500 43.21 41.60 -5.94
N VAL A 501 42.52 42.75 -5.80
CA VAL A 501 41.19 42.96 -6.38
C VAL A 501 41.26 42.85 -7.91
N ASP A 502 42.22 43.53 -8.54
CA ASP A 502 42.35 43.55 -10.00
C ASP A 502 42.67 42.17 -10.57
N GLN A 503 43.53 41.40 -9.90
CA GLN A 503 43.86 40.07 -10.35
C GLN A 503 42.63 39.14 -10.27
N LEU A 504 41.85 39.18 -9.18
CA LEU A 504 40.65 38.36 -9.05
C LEU A 504 39.58 38.73 -10.09
N LEU A 505 39.37 40.02 -10.35
CA LEU A 505 38.42 40.48 -11.37
C LEU A 505 38.90 40.10 -12.78
N LYS A 506 40.20 40.23 -13.06
CA LYS A 506 40.80 39.82 -14.33
C LYS A 506 40.64 38.31 -14.57
N ASN A 507 40.93 37.50 -13.56
CA ASN A 507 40.88 36.04 -13.65
C ASN A 507 39.44 35.52 -13.79
N SER A 508 38.53 36.04 -12.96
CA SER A 508 37.11 35.63 -12.99
C SER A 508 36.37 36.20 -14.21
N GLY A 509 36.76 37.38 -14.68
CA GLY A 509 36.01 38.14 -15.69
C GLY A 509 34.75 38.81 -15.16
N VAL A 510 34.57 38.85 -13.84
CA VAL A 510 33.47 39.56 -13.17
C VAL A 510 33.63 41.06 -13.41
N ARG A 511 32.52 41.72 -13.80
CA ARG A 511 32.48 43.15 -14.05
C ARG A 511 31.75 43.84 -12.90
N ILE A 512 32.46 44.72 -12.22
CA ILE A 512 31.92 45.58 -11.16
C ILE A 512 32.07 47.05 -11.53
N GLU A 513 31.18 47.88 -11.00
CA GLU A 513 31.24 49.33 -11.20
C GLU A 513 32.50 49.94 -10.56
N PRO A 514 33.07 51.02 -11.14
CA PRO A 514 34.28 51.65 -10.63
C PRO A 514 34.21 52.05 -9.15
N ASP A 515 33.06 52.58 -8.71
CA ASP A 515 32.86 52.98 -7.32
C ASP A 515 32.81 51.78 -6.36
N ALA A 516 32.19 50.68 -6.79
CA ALA A 516 32.16 49.44 -6.02
C ALA A 516 33.56 48.82 -5.90
N ARG A 517 34.38 48.89 -6.96
CA ARG A 517 35.78 48.47 -6.92
C ARG A 517 36.57 49.27 -5.88
N LEU A 518 36.44 50.60 -5.87
CA LEU A 518 37.12 51.46 -4.91
C LEU A 518 36.71 51.17 -3.46
N GLN A 519 35.44 50.86 -3.23
CA GLN A 519 34.94 50.43 -1.92
C GLN A 519 35.59 49.12 -1.47
N LEU A 520 35.66 48.10 -2.31
CA LEU A 520 36.31 46.82 -1.98
C LEU A 520 37.80 46.97 -1.63
N ILE A 521 38.52 47.82 -2.37
CA ILE A 521 39.94 48.12 -2.10
C ILE A 521 40.08 48.82 -0.73
N THR A 522 39.16 49.73 -0.42
CA THR A 522 39.16 50.46 0.86
C THR A 522 38.83 49.54 2.03
N GLU A 523 37.83 48.67 1.89
CA GLU A 523 37.45 47.67 2.90
C GLU A 523 38.58 46.67 3.18
N LEU A 524 39.29 46.21 2.14
CA LEU A 524 40.46 45.34 2.30
C LEU A 524 41.61 46.05 3.01
N SER A 525 41.90 47.29 2.62
CA SER A 525 43.05 48.04 3.15
C SER A 525 42.84 48.51 4.60
N SER A 526 41.58 48.75 4.99
CA SER A 526 41.20 49.11 6.36
C SER A 526 40.94 47.90 7.26
N GLY A 527 40.99 46.68 6.72
CA GLY A 527 40.70 45.44 7.46
C GLY A 527 39.21 45.19 7.72
N GLY A 528 38.31 45.94 7.09
CA GLY A 528 36.85 45.73 7.18
C GLY A 528 36.37 44.46 6.47
N LYS A 529 37.16 43.93 5.52
CA LYS A 529 36.92 42.65 4.83
C LYS A 529 38.24 41.90 4.67
N SER A 530 38.25 40.58 4.89
CA SER A 530 39.47 39.80 4.69
C SER A 530 39.67 39.42 3.21
N ARG A 531 40.90 39.09 2.82
CA ARG A 531 41.19 38.55 1.47
C ARG A 531 40.41 37.26 1.20
N ALA A 532 40.13 36.46 2.22
CA ALA A 532 39.32 35.24 2.12
C ALA A 532 37.86 35.54 1.79
N ASP A 533 37.29 36.56 2.45
CA ASP A 533 35.91 36.97 2.23
C ASP A 533 35.72 37.51 0.81
N LEU A 534 36.65 38.33 0.32
CA LEU A 534 36.60 38.80 -1.07
C LEU A 534 36.76 37.64 -2.06
N LEU A 535 37.70 36.71 -1.83
CA LEU A 535 37.88 35.57 -2.72
C LEU A 535 36.61 34.72 -2.78
N THR A 536 35.98 34.46 -1.64
CA THR A 536 34.70 33.74 -1.56
C THR A 536 33.60 34.49 -2.32
N MET A 537 33.51 35.81 -2.11
CA MET A 537 32.56 36.68 -2.80
C MET A 537 32.69 36.60 -4.32
N ILE A 538 33.92 36.60 -4.85
CA ILE A 538 34.17 36.46 -6.30
C ILE A 538 33.86 35.04 -6.79
N VAL A 539 34.25 33.99 -6.06
CA VAL A 539 34.02 32.58 -6.43
C VAL A 539 32.53 32.23 -6.50
N ASP A 540 31.73 32.85 -5.64
CA ASP A 540 30.29 32.66 -5.57
C ASP A 540 29.50 33.76 -6.31
N ASP A 541 30.17 34.62 -7.08
CA ASP A 541 29.51 35.66 -7.88
C ASP A 541 28.67 35.04 -9.02
N PRO A 542 27.39 35.43 -9.19
CA PRO A 542 26.52 34.87 -10.22
C PRO A 542 27.06 35.02 -11.66
N GLN A 543 27.77 36.10 -11.99
CA GLN A 543 28.37 36.27 -13.31
C GLN A 543 29.44 35.21 -13.55
N PHE A 544 30.23 34.89 -12.52
CA PHE A 544 31.29 33.90 -12.61
C PHE A 544 30.75 32.47 -12.59
N ILE A 545 29.73 32.20 -11.77
CA ILE A 545 29.00 30.92 -11.77
C ILE A 545 28.47 30.63 -13.17
N ASN A 546 27.76 31.56 -13.80
CA ASN A 546 27.16 31.37 -15.12
C ASN A 546 28.23 31.21 -16.21
N LYS A 547 29.31 32.00 -16.15
CA LYS A 547 30.41 31.92 -17.13
C LYS A 547 31.13 30.57 -17.09
N GLU A 548 31.37 30.04 -15.90
CA GLU A 548 32.13 28.80 -15.71
C GLU A 548 31.24 27.55 -15.57
N GLU A 549 29.92 27.66 -15.68
CA GLU A 549 28.99 26.55 -15.50
C GLU A 549 29.34 25.35 -16.41
N PHE A 550 29.39 25.59 -17.73
CA PHE A 550 29.70 24.54 -18.70
C PHE A 550 31.20 24.19 -18.76
N PRO A 551 32.15 25.14 -18.78
CA PRO A 551 33.57 24.82 -18.71
C PRO A 551 33.92 23.92 -17.52
N SER A 552 33.44 24.26 -16.32
CA SER A 552 33.66 23.45 -15.12
C SER A 552 33.00 22.08 -15.24
N LEU A 553 31.77 22.00 -15.77
CA LEU A 553 31.07 20.74 -15.97
C LEU A 553 31.87 19.79 -16.88
N VAL A 554 32.39 20.28 -18.00
CA VAL A 554 33.19 19.46 -18.94
C VAL A 554 34.48 18.99 -18.27
N VAL A 555 35.20 19.86 -17.56
CA VAL A 555 36.42 19.47 -16.82
C VAL A 555 36.12 18.38 -15.79
N LEU A 556 35.03 18.50 -15.02
CA LEU A 556 34.64 17.49 -14.04
C LEU A 556 34.32 16.14 -14.69
N HIS A 557 33.78 16.11 -15.92
CA HIS A 557 33.59 14.87 -16.68
C HIS A 557 34.93 14.22 -17.08
N TYR A 558 35.90 15.01 -17.57
CA TYR A 558 37.25 14.50 -17.84
C TYR A 558 37.88 13.89 -16.58
N PHE A 559 37.73 14.57 -15.42
CA PHE A 559 38.29 14.09 -14.16
C PHE A 559 37.59 12.83 -13.64
N ALA A 560 36.27 12.79 -13.69
CA ALA A 560 35.48 11.68 -13.19
C ALA A 560 35.66 10.41 -14.04
N TYR A 561 35.47 10.53 -15.35
CA TYR A 561 35.45 9.38 -16.26
C TYR A 561 36.85 9.00 -16.73
N LEU A 562 37.65 9.96 -17.19
CA LEU A 562 38.91 9.69 -17.88
C LEU A 562 40.15 9.84 -16.98
N ARG A 563 40.00 10.41 -15.78
CA ARG A 563 41.06 10.57 -14.78
C ARG A 563 42.30 11.32 -15.31
N ARG A 564 42.08 12.31 -16.19
CA ARG A 564 43.13 13.10 -16.84
C ARG A 564 42.68 14.53 -17.14
N ASN A 565 43.61 15.38 -17.57
CA ASN A 565 43.27 16.70 -18.10
C ASN A 565 42.80 16.59 -19.56
N PRO A 566 41.97 17.53 -20.05
CA PRO A 566 41.45 17.47 -21.42
C PRO A 566 42.54 17.44 -22.50
N GLU A 567 43.65 18.15 -22.29
CA GLU A 567 44.78 18.25 -23.22
C GLU A 567 45.83 17.15 -23.07
N ASP A 568 45.73 16.31 -22.04
CA ASP A 568 46.65 15.18 -21.87
C ASP A 568 46.44 14.16 -23.00
N PRO A 569 47.45 13.32 -23.34
CA PRO A 569 47.28 12.24 -24.31
C PRO A 569 46.04 11.38 -23.99
N PRO A 570 45.25 10.96 -25.00
CA PRO A 570 45.60 10.91 -26.43
C PRO A 570 45.31 12.18 -27.25
N ASP A 571 44.64 13.19 -26.70
CA ASP A 571 44.14 14.33 -27.48
C ASP A 571 45.26 15.31 -27.86
N GLY A 572 46.10 15.69 -26.88
CA GLY A 572 47.21 16.64 -27.08
C GLY A 572 46.77 18.09 -27.33
N ASP A 573 45.48 18.39 -27.29
CA ASP A 573 44.89 19.72 -27.46
C ASP A 573 43.51 19.84 -26.78
N LEU A 574 42.89 21.02 -26.88
CA LEU A 574 41.59 21.32 -26.25
C LEU A 574 40.39 21.22 -27.21
N ARG A 575 40.52 20.64 -28.41
CA ARG A 575 39.41 20.60 -29.38
C ARG A 575 38.20 19.84 -28.86
N GLY A 576 38.42 18.69 -28.22
CA GLY A 576 37.36 17.89 -27.60
C GLY A 576 36.67 18.63 -26.46
N PHE A 577 37.44 19.35 -25.64
CA PHE A 577 36.91 20.21 -24.58
C PHE A 577 36.05 21.33 -25.14
N ASN A 578 36.58 22.11 -26.08
CA ASN A 578 35.88 23.25 -26.68
C ASN A 578 34.60 22.81 -27.39
N PHE A 579 34.62 21.66 -28.08
CA PHE A 579 33.42 21.09 -28.70
C PHE A 579 32.29 20.88 -27.68
N TRP A 580 32.58 20.30 -26.51
CA TRP A 580 31.56 20.04 -25.49
C TRP A 580 31.07 21.33 -24.83
N VAL A 581 31.95 22.29 -24.60
CA VAL A 581 31.55 23.61 -24.07
C VAL A 581 30.60 24.30 -25.06
N GLU A 582 30.96 24.36 -26.35
CA GLU A 582 30.12 24.97 -27.39
C GLU A 582 28.77 24.23 -27.56
N ASP A 583 28.75 22.90 -27.46
CA ASP A 583 27.51 22.12 -27.53
C ASP A 583 26.58 22.41 -26.34
N LEU A 584 27.14 22.47 -25.13
CA LEU A 584 26.39 22.78 -23.91
C LEU A 584 25.86 24.22 -23.92
N GLU A 585 26.67 25.18 -24.35
CA GLU A 585 26.26 26.58 -24.51
C GLU A 585 25.14 26.73 -25.54
N ARG A 586 25.15 25.91 -26.60
CA ARG A 586 24.11 25.96 -27.64
C ARG A 586 22.82 25.25 -27.22
N ASN A 587 22.93 24.07 -26.63
CA ASN A 587 21.80 23.17 -26.42
C ASN A 587 21.24 23.19 -24.99
N HIS A 588 22.02 23.64 -24.00
CA HIS A 588 21.66 23.65 -22.57
C HIS A 588 21.22 22.27 -22.03
N ASP A 589 21.77 21.19 -22.59
CA ASP A 589 21.40 19.81 -22.25
C ASP A 589 22.63 19.01 -21.77
N PRO A 590 22.84 18.88 -20.44
CA PRO A 590 23.97 18.15 -19.88
C PRO A 590 23.81 16.62 -19.95
N SER A 591 22.67 16.08 -20.41
CA SER A 591 22.46 14.64 -20.44
C SER A 591 23.34 13.92 -21.48
N LYS A 592 23.65 14.60 -22.59
CA LYS A 592 24.42 14.04 -23.70
C LYS A 592 25.89 13.79 -23.35
N ILE A 593 26.49 14.69 -22.59
CA ILE A 593 27.92 14.61 -22.26
C ILE A 593 28.20 13.39 -21.38
N ALA A 594 27.38 13.12 -20.36
CA ALA A 594 27.56 11.95 -19.50
C ALA A 594 27.51 10.63 -20.31
N VAL A 595 26.54 10.51 -21.22
CA VAL A 595 26.41 9.33 -22.09
C VAL A 595 27.61 9.19 -23.03
N ALA A 596 28.12 10.30 -23.57
CA ALA A 596 29.25 10.26 -24.48
C ALA A 596 30.55 9.82 -23.78
N PHE A 597 30.82 10.33 -22.58
CA PHE A 597 31.99 9.91 -21.79
C PHE A 597 31.87 8.44 -21.36
N GLN A 598 30.68 8.00 -20.92
CA GLN A 598 30.42 6.61 -20.53
C GLN A 598 30.61 5.62 -21.71
N LYS A 599 30.32 6.05 -22.94
CA LYS A 599 30.51 5.24 -24.16
C LYS A 599 31.86 5.43 -24.83
N SER A 600 32.73 6.27 -24.28
CA SER A 600 34.06 6.49 -24.86
C SER A 600 34.90 5.21 -24.76
N GLY A 601 35.66 4.90 -25.82
CA GLY A 601 36.56 3.75 -25.82
C GLY A 601 37.61 3.82 -24.72
N GLU A 602 38.04 5.04 -24.35
CA GLU A 602 38.97 5.28 -23.25
C GLU A 602 38.38 4.88 -21.90
N TYR A 603 37.12 5.26 -21.62
CA TYR A 603 36.45 4.86 -20.38
C TYR A 603 36.22 3.34 -20.31
N LEU A 604 35.80 2.73 -21.42
CA LEU A 604 35.60 1.27 -21.48
C LEU A 604 36.90 0.52 -21.20
N HIS A 605 38.02 0.98 -21.76
CA HIS A 605 39.33 0.39 -21.50
C HIS A 605 39.79 0.53 -20.03
N LEU A 606 39.50 1.66 -19.39
CA LEU A 606 39.75 1.86 -17.96
C LEU A 606 38.92 0.90 -17.09
N GLN A 607 37.66 0.63 -17.47
CA GLN A 607 36.82 -0.35 -16.76
C GLN A 607 37.36 -1.78 -16.92
N GLU A 608 37.72 -2.19 -18.14
CA GLU A 608 38.30 -3.51 -18.41
C GLU A 608 39.56 -3.75 -17.58
N LYS A 609 40.45 -2.77 -17.50
CA LYS A 609 41.68 -2.85 -16.70
C LYS A 609 41.37 -2.99 -15.20
N HIS A 610 40.44 -2.19 -14.69
CA HIS A 610 40.06 -2.22 -13.28
C HIS A 610 39.37 -3.54 -12.88
N ASP A 611 38.58 -4.13 -13.78
CA ASP A 611 37.95 -5.43 -13.54
C ASP A 611 38.95 -6.60 -13.64
N ALA A 612 39.96 -6.50 -14.51
CA ALA A 612 41.08 -7.44 -14.54
C ALA A 612 41.92 -7.39 -13.25
N GLU A 613 42.17 -6.19 -12.71
CA GLU A 613 42.89 -6.00 -11.44
C GLU A 613 42.11 -6.50 -10.22
N ARG A 614 40.77 -6.53 -10.25
CA ARG A 614 39.93 -7.10 -9.18
C ARG A 614 39.80 -8.63 -9.22
N GLN A 615 40.12 -9.25 -10.34
CA GLN A 615 40.10 -10.71 -10.52
C GLN A 615 41.43 -11.39 -10.15
N GLN A 616 42.51 -10.62 -10.01
CA GLN A 616 43.79 -11.04 -9.44
C GLN A 616 43.82 -10.82 -7.93
#